data_AF-B5JVG2-F1
#
_entry.id   AF-B5JVG2-F1
#
_cell.length_a   1.000
_cell.length_b   1.000
_cell.length_c   1.000
_cell.angle_alpha   90.00
_cell.angle_beta   90.00
_cell.angle_gamma   90.00
#
_symmetry.space_group_name_H-M   'P 1'
#
loop_
_entity.id
_entity.type
_entity.pdbx_description
1 polymer ?
#
loop_
_entity_poly.entity_id
_entity_poly.type
_entity_poly.pdbx_seq_one_letter_code
_entity_poly.pdbx_strand_id
1 'polypeptide(L)'
;MSALTTFIKSLVITAVIALVGGGLFLYSGLYPMGADVPHNRLTYWLLETLRERSVARAASDIKVPSDLNAPLRLLAGGADYNDMCAGCHLKPGKTESDFTLGLYPAPPNLTLAGDEHGHEHTGDTENDDEAIKRQFWIIKHGIKASGMPTWAPGHDDERIWNMVAFLKQLPELSPDQYQILTARGQDSEGHGH
;
A
#
# COMPACT_ATOMS: atom_id res chain seq x y z
N MET A 1 -37.41 -36.93 12.42
CA MET A 1 -38.03 -35.67 11.93
C MET A 1 -37.96 -34.55 12.96
N SER A 2 -38.41 -34.76 14.21
CA SER A 2 -38.37 -33.74 15.30
C SER A 2 -36.97 -33.14 15.57
N ALA A 3 -35.93 -33.97 15.69
CA ALA A 3 -34.57 -33.50 15.98
C ALA A 3 -33.98 -32.59 14.88
N LEU A 4 -34.23 -32.91 13.61
CA LEU A 4 -33.78 -32.09 12.47
C LEU A 4 -34.49 -30.74 12.44
N THR A 5 -35.80 -30.72 12.69
CA THR A 5 -36.59 -29.49 12.77
C THR A 5 -36.15 -28.61 13.95
N THR A 6 -35.83 -29.20 15.10
CA THR A 6 -35.29 -28.47 16.25
C THR A 6 -33.91 -27.89 15.94
N PHE A 7 -33.01 -28.67 15.32
CA PHE A 7 -31.68 -28.20 14.92
C PHE A 7 -31.76 -27.02 13.92
N ILE A 8 -32.63 -27.11 12.92
CA ILE A 8 -32.86 -26.02 11.96
C ILE A 8 -33.42 -24.78 12.66
N LYS A 9 -34.41 -24.93 13.55
CA LYS A 9 -34.96 -23.81 14.33
C LYS A 9 -33.88 -23.14 15.18
N SER A 10 -33.05 -23.91 15.87
CA SER A 10 -31.93 -23.38 16.65
C SER A 10 -30.95 -22.61 15.77
N LEU A 11 -30.57 -23.16 14.61
CA LEU A 11 -29.67 -22.48 13.66
C LEU A 11 -30.26 -21.16 13.15
N VAL A 12 -31.55 -21.14 12.80
CA VAL A 12 -32.25 -19.93 12.35
C VAL A 12 -32.30 -18.89 13.47
N ILE A 13 -32.65 -19.29 14.70
CA ILE A 13 -32.68 -18.39 15.85
C ILE A 13 -31.29 -17.80 16.12
N THR A 14 -30.24 -18.62 16.12
CA THR A 14 -28.87 -18.16 16.29
C THR A 14 -28.45 -17.18 15.19
N ALA A 15 -28.78 -17.47 13.93
CA ALA A 15 -28.49 -16.57 12.82
C ALA A 15 -29.22 -15.22 12.96
N VAL A 16 -30.50 -15.23 13.35
CA VAL A 16 -31.27 -14.00 13.60
C VAL A 16 -30.66 -13.20 14.75
N ILE A 17 -30.31 -13.84 15.87
CA ILE A 17 -29.66 -13.18 17.00
C ILE A 17 -28.32 -12.55 16.57
N ALA A 18 -27.51 -13.28 15.78
CA ALA A 18 -26.25 -12.77 15.28
C ALA A 18 -26.44 -11.56 14.35
N LEU A 19 -27.44 -11.60 13.45
CA LEU A 19 -27.76 -10.48 12.55
C LEU A 19 -28.27 -9.26 13.30
N VAL A 20 -29.20 -9.45 14.24
CA VAL A 20 -29.74 -8.36 15.07
C VAL A 20 -28.63 -7.77 15.94
N GLY A 21 -27.83 -8.62 16.61
CA GLY A 21 -26.71 -8.19 17.43
C GLY A 21 -25.65 -7.44 16.62
N GLY A 22 -25.29 -7.95 15.44
CA GLY A 22 -24.37 -7.29 14.51
C GLY A 22 -24.91 -5.94 14.03
N GLY A 23 -26.21 -5.88 13.69
CA GLY A 23 -26.88 -4.62 13.35
C GLY A 23 -26.81 -3.61 14.50
N LEU A 24 -27.23 -4.01 15.70
CA LEU A 24 -27.13 -3.15 16.89
C LEU A 24 -25.71 -2.64 17.14
N PHE A 25 -24.71 -3.51 16.99
CA PHE A 25 -23.30 -3.10 17.15
C PHE A 25 -22.89 -2.05 16.11
N LEU A 26 -23.20 -2.26 14.82
CA LEU A 26 -22.90 -1.31 13.75
C LEU A 26 -23.55 0.07 13.99
N TYR A 27 -24.79 0.10 14.47
CA TYR A 27 -25.52 1.35 14.75
C TYR A 27 -25.21 1.95 16.12
N SER A 28 -24.54 1.23 17.02
CA SER A 28 -24.27 1.70 18.37
C SER A 28 -23.20 2.80 18.47
N GLY A 29 -22.30 2.88 17.48
CA GLY A 29 -21.13 3.79 17.53
C GLY A 29 -20.06 3.38 18.54
N LEU A 30 -20.13 2.17 19.12
CA LEU A 30 -19.20 1.71 20.15
C LEU A 30 -17.79 1.38 19.63
N TYR A 31 -17.65 1.06 18.34
CA TYR A 31 -16.36 0.69 17.77
C TYR A 31 -15.54 1.94 17.42
N PRO A 32 -14.34 2.15 18.01
CA PRO A 32 -13.50 3.28 17.67
C PRO A 32 -12.95 3.12 16.25
N MET A 33 -13.32 4.05 15.36
CA MET A 33 -12.86 4.09 13.97
C MET A 33 -11.68 5.06 13.75
N GLY A 34 -11.11 5.61 14.83
CA GLY A 34 -9.94 6.48 14.78
C GLY A 34 -8.67 5.73 14.37
N ALA A 35 -7.82 6.36 13.56
CA ALA A 35 -6.53 5.77 13.14
C ALA A 35 -5.53 5.65 14.32
N ASP A 36 -5.74 6.43 15.38
CA ASP A 36 -4.99 6.40 16.63
C ASP A 36 -5.36 5.21 17.53
N VAL A 37 -6.36 4.40 17.15
CA VAL A 37 -6.75 3.16 17.83
C VAL A 37 -6.48 1.96 16.91
N PRO A 38 -5.32 1.30 17.06
CA PRO A 38 -4.99 0.13 16.24
C PRO A 38 -5.97 -1.02 16.44
N HIS A 39 -6.13 -1.81 15.38
CA HIS A 39 -6.80 -3.11 15.48
C HIS A 39 -6.08 -3.99 16.52
N ASN A 40 -6.86 -4.84 17.21
CA ASN A 40 -6.27 -5.91 18.00
C ASN A 40 -5.51 -6.89 17.08
N ARG A 41 -4.63 -7.72 17.68
CA ARG A 41 -3.73 -8.62 16.96
C ARG A 41 -4.44 -9.55 15.96
N LEU A 42 -5.62 -10.09 16.32
CA LEU A 42 -6.34 -11.01 15.46
C LEU A 42 -6.93 -10.28 14.24
N THR A 43 -7.60 -9.15 14.47
CA THR A 43 -8.17 -8.35 13.39
C THR A 43 -7.07 -7.83 12.46
N TYR A 44 -5.97 -7.33 13.03
CA TYR A 44 -4.81 -6.89 12.25
C TYR A 44 -4.27 -8.03 11.39
N TRP A 45 -4.00 -9.20 11.97
CA TRP A 45 -3.49 -10.36 11.25
C TRP A 45 -4.43 -10.82 10.12
N LEU A 46 -5.75 -10.82 10.34
CA LEU A 46 -6.73 -11.19 9.31
C LEU A 46 -6.71 -10.21 8.14
N LEU A 47 -6.72 -8.89 8.42
CA LEU A 47 -6.71 -7.85 7.40
C LEU A 47 -5.39 -7.85 6.62
N GLU A 48 -4.27 -8.00 7.33
CA GLU A 48 -2.94 -8.12 6.75
C GLU A 48 -2.84 -9.33 5.82
N THR A 49 -3.24 -10.51 6.31
CA THR A 49 -3.21 -11.74 5.52
C THR A 49 -4.09 -11.63 4.28
N LEU A 50 -5.29 -11.04 4.42
CA LEU A 50 -6.19 -10.80 3.30
C LEU A 50 -5.55 -9.87 2.25
N ARG A 51 -4.94 -8.76 2.69
CA ARG A 51 -4.24 -7.80 1.83
C ARG A 51 -3.12 -8.50 1.07
N GLU A 52 -2.17 -9.10 1.75
CA GLU A 52 -0.98 -9.66 1.11
C GLU A 52 -1.33 -10.82 0.16
N ARG A 53 -2.30 -11.69 0.52
CA ARG A 53 -2.77 -12.77 -0.37
C ARG A 53 -3.45 -12.21 -1.62
N SER A 54 -4.25 -11.15 -1.47
CA SER A 54 -4.93 -10.50 -2.60
C SER A 54 -3.92 -9.85 -3.54
N VAL A 55 -2.95 -9.11 -3.00
CA VAL A 55 -1.91 -8.43 -3.77
C VAL A 55 -1.04 -9.44 -4.51
N ALA A 56 -0.53 -10.47 -3.82
CA ALA A 56 0.30 -11.50 -4.43
C ALA A 56 -0.42 -12.21 -5.59
N ARG A 57 -1.70 -12.56 -5.40
CA ARG A 57 -2.49 -13.18 -6.48
C ARG A 57 -2.66 -12.25 -7.67
N ALA A 58 -2.98 -10.98 -7.43
CA ALA A 58 -3.22 -10.00 -8.50
C ALA A 58 -1.94 -9.56 -9.21
N ALA A 59 -0.79 -9.56 -8.53
CA ALA A 59 0.50 -9.20 -9.08
C ALA A 59 1.18 -10.33 -9.88
N SER A 60 0.80 -11.59 -9.64
CA SER A 60 1.49 -12.77 -10.20
C SER A 60 1.67 -12.77 -11.74
N ASP A 61 0.70 -12.25 -12.48
CA ASP A 61 0.70 -12.23 -13.95
C ASP A 61 1.32 -10.96 -14.56
N ILE A 62 1.76 -10.01 -13.73
CA ILE A 62 2.39 -8.77 -14.17
C ILE A 62 3.74 -9.08 -14.83
N LYS A 63 3.98 -8.48 -16.00
CA LYS A 63 5.23 -8.60 -16.73
C LYS A 63 6.12 -7.40 -16.42
N VAL A 64 7.27 -7.69 -15.81
CA VAL A 64 8.31 -6.69 -15.56
C VAL A 64 8.95 -6.33 -16.91
N PRO A 65 9.02 -5.04 -17.27
CA PRO A 65 9.72 -4.61 -18.49
C PRO A 65 11.20 -4.96 -18.43
N SER A 66 11.76 -5.47 -19.53
CA SER A 66 13.19 -5.80 -19.61
C SER A 66 14.11 -4.59 -19.45
N ASP A 67 13.58 -3.39 -19.70
CA ASP A 67 14.27 -2.11 -19.61
C ASP A 67 14.00 -1.39 -18.28
N LEU A 68 13.51 -2.09 -17.23
CA LEU A 68 13.23 -1.48 -15.91
C LEU A 68 14.42 -0.69 -15.36
N ASN A 69 15.65 -1.19 -15.53
CA ASN A 69 16.86 -0.53 -15.03
C ASN A 69 17.43 0.53 -16.01
N ALA A 70 16.70 0.91 -17.06
CA ALA A 70 17.16 1.94 -17.98
C ALA A 70 17.27 3.31 -17.29
N PRO A 71 18.36 4.07 -17.48
CA PRO A 71 18.54 5.37 -16.84
C PRO A 71 17.40 6.38 -17.08
N LEU A 72 16.75 6.32 -18.26
CA LEU A 72 15.60 7.18 -18.57
C LEU A 72 14.42 6.94 -17.62
N ARG A 73 14.16 5.70 -17.20
CA ARG A 73 13.06 5.38 -16.29
C ARG A 73 13.30 5.95 -14.89
N LEU A 74 14.54 5.85 -14.41
CA LEU A 74 14.98 6.46 -13.15
C LEU A 74 14.74 7.97 -13.16
N LEU A 75 15.18 8.65 -14.23
CA LEU A 75 15.01 10.10 -14.38
C LEU A 75 13.54 10.52 -14.50
N ALA A 76 12.70 9.70 -15.14
CA ALA A 76 11.28 10.00 -15.31
C ALA A 76 10.44 9.76 -14.05
N GLY A 77 10.87 8.86 -13.14
CA GLY A 77 10.09 8.50 -11.95
C GLY A 77 10.30 9.41 -10.73
N GLY A 78 11.39 10.18 -10.70
CA GLY A 78 11.79 10.93 -9.49
C GLY A 78 10.85 12.07 -9.11
N ALA A 79 10.42 12.89 -10.07
CA ALA A 79 9.49 13.99 -9.81
C ALA A 79 8.14 13.47 -9.29
N ASP A 80 7.63 12.40 -9.89
CA ASP A 80 6.41 11.73 -9.48
C ASP A 80 6.50 11.21 -8.04
N TYR A 81 7.60 10.53 -7.69
CA TYR A 81 7.83 10.09 -6.31
C TYR A 81 7.84 11.27 -5.32
N ASN A 82 8.56 12.35 -5.65
CA ASN A 82 8.65 13.52 -4.78
C ASN A 82 7.27 14.17 -4.53
N ASP A 83 6.44 14.26 -5.56
CA ASP A 83 5.17 14.97 -5.48
C ASP A 83 4.06 14.12 -4.86
N MET A 84 4.11 12.79 -5.04
CA MET A 84 3.01 11.89 -4.69
C MET A 84 3.31 10.98 -3.50
N CYS A 85 4.57 10.61 -3.29
CA CYS A 85 4.94 9.54 -2.37
C CYS A 85 5.73 10.06 -1.16
N ALA A 86 6.64 11.03 -1.37
CA ALA A 86 7.61 11.44 -0.36
C ALA A 86 7.00 12.05 0.92
N GLY A 87 5.78 12.60 0.83
CA GLY A 87 5.06 13.09 2.01
C GLY A 87 4.74 11.98 3.02
N CYS A 88 4.36 10.79 2.52
CA CYS A 88 4.00 9.63 3.34
C CYS A 88 5.17 8.66 3.55
N HIS A 89 6.00 8.46 2.53
CA HIS A 89 7.06 7.45 2.47
C HIS A 89 8.47 8.00 2.68
N LEU A 90 8.57 9.29 3.02
CA LEU A 90 9.79 10.04 3.32
C LEU A 90 10.69 10.25 2.11
N LYS A 91 11.84 10.88 2.35
CA LYS A 91 12.92 11.10 1.37
C LYS A 91 14.26 11.02 2.10
N PRO A 92 15.39 10.78 1.40
CA PRO A 92 16.67 10.61 2.05
C PRO A 92 16.99 11.74 3.05
N GLY A 93 17.45 11.35 4.24
CA GLY A 93 17.72 12.28 5.35
C GLY A 93 16.49 12.72 6.16
N LYS A 94 15.30 12.17 5.90
CA LYS A 94 14.11 12.35 6.74
C LYS A 94 13.74 11.04 7.43
N THR A 95 13.37 11.16 8.71
CA THR A 95 12.98 10.02 9.56
C THR A 95 11.50 9.97 9.87
N GLU A 96 10.78 11.10 9.72
CA GLU A 96 9.36 11.22 10.02
C GLU A 96 8.68 12.36 9.23
N SER A 97 7.36 12.28 9.12
CA SER A 97 6.44 13.31 8.67
C SER A 97 5.12 13.20 9.45
N ASP A 98 4.24 14.21 9.33
CA ASP A 98 2.90 14.15 9.93
C ASP A 98 2.12 12.90 9.48
N PHE A 99 2.37 12.44 8.25
CA PHE A 99 1.76 11.23 7.70
C PHE A 99 2.33 9.94 8.31
N THR A 100 3.65 9.83 8.53
CA THR A 100 4.21 8.63 9.20
C THR A 100 3.74 8.50 10.64
N LEU A 101 3.41 9.61 11.29
CA LEU A 101 2.93 9.64 12.67
C LEU A 101 1.42 9.44 12.77
N GLY A 102 0.65 9.90 11.78
CA GLY A 102 -0.82 9.95 11.84
C GLY A 102 -1.57 8.85 11.09
N LEU A 103 -0.95 8.18 10.12
CA LEU A 103 -1.61 7.13 9.33
C LEU A 103 -1.55 5.77 10.03
N TYR A 104 -2.66 5.04 9.94
CA TYR A 104 -2.74 3.65 10.37
C TYR A 104 -3.37 2.78 9.26
N PRO A 105 -2.68 1.71 8.79
CA PRO A 105 -1.31 1.34 9.15
C PRO A 105 -0.30 2.42 8.73
N ALA A 106 0.83 2.48 9.45
CA ALA A 106 1.91 3.41 9.15
C ALA A 106 2.54 3.08 7.78
N PRO A 107 2.83 4.08 6.92
CA PRO A 107 3.55 3.86 5.68
C PRO A 107 4.99 3.41 5.95
N PRO A 108 5.53 2.44 5.18
CA PRO A 108 6.95 2.09 5.28
C PRO A 108 7.83 3.26 4.81
N ASN A 109 9.00 3.39 5.45
CA ASN A 109 10.04 4.30 4.98
C ASN A 109 10.75 3.71 3.75
N LEU A 110 10.41 4.19 2.55
CA LEU A 110 10.95 3.65 1.30
C LEU A 110 12.41 4.07 1.01
N THR A 111 13.01 4.91 1.86
CA THR A 111 14.42 5.30 1.74
C THR A 111 15.37 4.31 2.40
N LEU A 112 14.84 3.30 3.08
CA LEU A 112 15.62 2.22 3.69
C LEU A 112 15.65 1.01 2.75
N ALA A 113 16.60 0.11 2.96
CA ALA A 113 16.60 -1.16 2.24
C ALA A 113 15.40 -2.03 2.65
N GLY A 114 15.06 -3.01 1.80
CA GLY A 114 13.86 -3.84 1.94
C GLY A 114 13.73 -4.58 3.29
N ASP A 115 14.86 -4.95 3.87
CA ASP A 115 15.04 -5.62 5.16
C ASP A 115 15.00 -4.67 6.37
N GLU A 116 15.13 -3.36 6.13
CA GLU A 116 15.21 -2.31 7.15
C GLU A 116 13.90 -1.54 7.34
N HIS A 117 12.85 -1.84 6.56
CA HIS A 117 11.58 -1.10 6.58
C HIS A 117 10.78 -1.19 7.91
N GLY A 118 11.29 -1.87 8.95
CA GLY A 118 10.67 -1.93 10.29
C GLY A 118 9.34 -2.67 10.35
N HIS A 119 8.83 -3.12 9.20
CA HIS A 119 7.71 -4.03 9.09
C HIS A 119 8.25 -5.42 8.78
N GLU A 120 8.05 -6.36 9.70
CA GLU A 120 8.25 -7.81 9.54
C GLU A 120 7.33 -8.42 8.44
N HIS A 121 6.82 -7.58 7.52
CA HIS A 121 5.62 -7.79 6.71
C HIS A 121 5.80 -7.41 5.23
N THR A 122 7.02 -7.11 4.78
CA THR A 122 7.39 -7.41 3.39
C THR A 122 7.42 -8.94 3.30
N GLY A 123 6.24 -9.56 3.18
CA GLY A 123 6.11 -11.01 3.27
C GLY A 123 7.15 -11.67 2.39
N ASP A 124 8.01 -12.50 3.00
CA ASP A 124 9.24 -13.10 2.48
C ASP A 124 9.30 -13.18 0.95
N THR A 125 9.53 -12.06 0.27
CA THR A 125 9.74 -12.05 -1.17
C THR A 125 11.21 -12.33 -1.35
N GLU A 126 11.56 -13.62 -1.27
CA GLU A 126 12.90 -14.14 -1.56
C GLU A 126 13.30 -13.91 -3.04
N ASN A 127 12.37 -13.42 -3.88
CA ASN A 127 12.55 -13.16 -5.30
C ASN A 127 12.30 -11.68 -5.65
N ASP A 128 13.33 -11.02 -6.16
CA ASP A 128 13.33 -9.64 -6.64
C ASP A 128 12.16 -9.34 -7.61
N ASP A 129 11.81 -10.29 -8.49
CA ASP A 129 10.75 -10.08 -9.49
C ASP A 129 9.35 -9.96 -8.86
N GLU A 130 9.05 -10.76 -7.83
CA GLU A 130 7.74 -10.70 -7.16
C GLU A 130 7.60 -9.42 -6.33
N ALA A 131 8.68 -8.95 -5.71
CA ALA A 131 8.71 -7.67 -5.03
C ALA A 131 8.46 -6.49 -6.00
N ILE A 132 9.08 -6.53 -7.18
CA ILE A 132 8.90 -5.52 -8.23
C ILE A 132 7.45 -5.51 -8.75
N LYS A 133 6.86 -6.68 -9.02
CA LYS A 133 5.45 -6.78 -9.45
C LYS A 133 4.51 -6.28 -8.35
N ARG A 134 4.79 -6.60 -7.09
CA ARG A 134 4.03 -6.12 -5.93
C ARG A 134 4.08 -4.59 -5.84
N GLN A 135 5.26 -3.98 -5.97
CA GLN A 135 5.43 -2.53 -5.97
C GLN A 135 4.60 -1.86 -7.08
N PHE A 136 4.70 -2.36 -8.31
CA PHE A 136 3.90 -1.87 -9.43
C PHE A 136 2.40 -1.94 -9.11
N TRP A 137 1.91 -3.08 -8.62
CA TRP A 137 0.50 -3.28 -8.32
C TRP A 137 0.02 -2.29 -7.25
N ILE A 138 0.80 -2.10 -6.19
CA ILE A 138 0.46 -1.20 -5.09
C ILE A 138 0.45 0.26 -5.53
N ILE A 139 1.42 0.69 -6.35
CA ILE A 139 1.41 2.06 -6.90
C ILE A 139 0.19 2.25 -7.79
N LYS A 140 -0.10 1.30 -8.67
CA LYS A 140 -1.23 1.37 -9.59
C LYS A 140 -2.57 1.44 -8.84
N HIS A 141 -2.78 0.59 -7.85
CA HIS A 141 -4.10 0.35 -7.26
C HIS A 141 -4.29 0.92 -5.84
N GLY A 142 -3.22 1.32 -5.17
CA GLY A 142 -3.25 1.71 -3.77
C GLY A 142 -3.54 0.53 -2.83
N ILE A 143 -3.73 0.85 -1.54
CA ILE A 143 -4.17 -0.12 -0.53
C ILE A 143 -5.44 0.41 0.12
N LYS A 144 -6.50 -0.39 0.05
CA LYS A 144 -7.79 -0.04 0.64
C LYS A 144 -7.65 0.12 2.15
N ALA A 145 -8.25 1.19 2.69
CA ALA A 145 -8.30 1.49 4.12
C ALA A 145 -6.91 1.71 4.79
N SER A 146 -5.92 2.24 4.05
CA SER A 146 -4.60 2.60 4.63
C SER A 146 -4.12 4.03 4.33
N GLY A 147 -4.95 4.85 3.68
CA GLY A 147 -4.53 6.17 3.18
C GLY A 147 -3.67 6.15 1.92
N MET A 148 -3.23 4.96 1.44
CA MET A 148 -2.49 4.81 0.19
C MET A 148 -3.44 4.89 -1.02
N PRO A 149 -3.39 5.96 -1.84
CA PRO A 149 -4.30 6.13 -2.97
C PRO A 149 -3.91 5.26 -4.17
N THR A 150 -4.82 5.16 -5.14
CA THR A 150 -4.53 4.62 -6.48
C THR A 150 -3.95 5.72 -7.35
N TRP A 151 -2.89 5.42 -8.10
CA TRP A 151 -2.30 6.35 -9.06
C TRP A 151 -2.69 6.06 -10.51
N ALA A 152 -3.40 4.97 -10.79
CA ALA A 152 -3.88 4.65 -12.14
C ALA A 152 -4.64 5.82 -12.83
N PRO A 153 -5.44 6.64 -12.14
CA PRO A 153 -5.94 7.89 -12.72
C PRO A 153 -4.79 8.86 -13.01
N GLY A 154 -4.56 9.17 -14.28
CA GLY A 154 -3.52 10.12 -14.72
C GLY A 154 -2.10 9.55 -14.84
N HIS A 155 -1.90 8.26 -14.55
CA HIS A 155 -0.62 7.57 -14.72
C HIS A 155 -0.85 6.23 -15.41
N ASP A 156 -0.33 6.11 -16.63
CA ASP A 156 -0.30 4.84 -17.34
C ASP A 156 0.77 3.90 -16.76
N ASP A 157 0.80 2.67 -17.28
CA ASP A 157 1.71 1.65 -16.80
C ASP A 157 3.19 2.05 -17.01
N GLU A 158 3.50 2.80 -18.06
CA GLU A 158 4.87 3.27 -18.30
C GLU A 158 5.33 4.23 -17.19
N ARG A 159 4.50 5.23 -16.87
CA ARG A 159 4.77 6.19 -15.80
C ARG A 159 4.87 5.50 -14.44
N ILE A 160 4.04 4.49 -14.18
CA ILE A 160 4.13 3.67 -12.96
C ILE A 160 5.43 2.87 -12.92
N TRP A 161 5.86 2.25 -14.03
CA TRP A 161 7.14 1.56 -14.08
C TRP A 161 8.34 2.48 -13.87
N ASN A 162 8.24 3.75 -14.30
CA ASN A 162 9.28 4.75 -14.02
C ASN A 162 9.41 5.01 -12.51
N MET A 163 8.28 5.11 -11.79
CA MET A 163 8.30 5.20 -10.32
C MET A 163 8.90 3.94 -9.67
N VAL A 164 8.57 2.74 -10.15
CA VAL A 164 9.18 1.49 -9.66
C VAL A 164 10.70 1.48 -9.87
N ALA A 165 11.17 1.93 -11.04
CA ALA A 165 12.60 2.06 -11.32
C ALA A 165 13.29 3.06 -10.37
N PHE A 166 12.62 4.17 -10.04
CA PHE A 166 13.12 5.14 -9.06
C PHE A 166 13.17 4.56 -7.65
N LEU A 167 12.11 3.87 -7.20
CA LEU A 167 12.06 3.24 -5.88
C LEU A 167 13.18 2.22 -5.67
N LYS A 168 13.58 1.50 -6.72
CA LYS A 168 14.69 0.55 -6.65
C LYS A 168 16.04 1.22 -6.31
N GLN A 169 16.23 2.46 -6.74
CA GLN A 169 17.47 3.21 -6.49
C GLN A 169 17.40 4.11 -5.26
N LEU A 170 16.19 4.45 -4.80
CA LEU A 170 15.96 5.39 -3.71
C LEU A 170 16.78 5.11 -2.43
N PRO A 171 16.95 3.86 -1.95
CA PRO A 171 17.74 3.59 -0.74
C PRO A 171 19.24 3.93 -0.89
N GLU A 172 19.75 3.99 -2.12
CA GLU A 172 21.15 4.29 -2.42
C GLU A 172 21.41 5.80 -2.59
N LEU A 173 20.35 6.61 -2.67
CA LEU A 173 20.47 8.03 -2.95
C LEU A 173 20.87 8.84 -1.71
N SER A 174 21.89 9.67 -1.85
CA SER A 174 22.13 10.78 -0.92
C SER A 174 21.04 11.85 -1.05
N PRO A 175 20.84 12.72 -0.04
CA PRO A 175 19.92 13.85 -0.14
C PRO A 175 20.14 14.74 -1.37
N ASP A 176 21.40 14.97 -1.75
CA ASP A 176 21.76 15.79 -2.91
C ASP A 176 21.41 15.08 -4.23
N GLN A 177 21.70 13.78 -4.33
CA GLN A 177 21.34 12.97 -5.50
C GLN A 177 19.83 12.90 -5.68
N TYR A 178 19.09 12.70 -4.58
CA TYR A 178 17.63 12.75 -4.57
C TYR A 178 17.14 14.10 -5.12
N GLN A 179 17.64 15.22 -4.60
CA GLN A 179 17.21 16.54 -5.05
C GLN A 179 17.44 16.76 -6.55
N ILE A 180 18.56 16.26 -7.10
CA ILE A 180 18.85 16.33 -8.54
C ILE A 180 17.87 15.48 -9.35
N LEU A 181 17.64 14.23 -8.93
CA LEU A 181 16.82 13.26 -9.66
C LEU A 181 15.31 13.57 -9.58
N THR A 182 14.87 14.32 -8.58
CA THR A 182 13.45 14.70 -8.41
C THR A 182 13.12 16.11 -8.88
N ALA A 183 14.12 16.90 -9.32
CA ALA A 183 13.87 18.22 -9.85
C ALA A 183 13.08 18.13 -11.17
N ARG A 184 11.91 18.77 -11.24
CA ARG A 184 11.19 18.91 -12.51
C ARG A 184 12.03 19.78 -13.46
N GLY A 185 12.32 19.25 -14.65
CA GLY A 185 12.87 20.05 -15.73
C GLY A 185 11.93 21.19 -16.09
N GLN A 186 12.49 22.36 -16.42
CA GLN A 186 11.74 23.58 -16.76
C GLN A 186 10.83 23.42 -18.00
N ASP A 187 10.91 22.30 -18.72
CA ASP A 187 10.13 22.02 -19.93
C ASP A 187 8.74 21.43 -19.66
N SER A 188 8.36 21.24 -18.38
CA SER A 188 7.12 20.57 -17.97
C SER A 188 5.95 21.50 -17.59
N GLU A 189 6.00 22.79 -17.95
CA GLU A 189 4.90 23.78 -17.74
C GLU A 189 3.63 23.53 -18.60
N GLY A 190 3.34 22.27 -18.94
CA GLY A 190 2.43 21.93 -20.02
C GLY A 190 1.23 21.06 -19.69
N HIS A 191 0.88 20.75 -18.43
CA HIS A 191 -0.35 20.00 -18.14
C HIS A 191 -1.10 20.60 -16.95
N GLY A 192 -2.04 21.49 -17.29
CA GLY A 192 -2.93 22.17 -16.36
C GLY A 192 -4.07 21.30 -15.85
N HIS A 193 -4.42 21.61 -14.59
CA HIS A 193 -5.69 21.47 -13.86
C HIS A 193 -6.45 20.14 -13.91
#